data_AF-A0A818UBT2-F1
#
_entry.id   AF-A0A818UBT2-F1
#
_cell.length_a   1.000
_cell.length_b   1.000
_cell.length_c   1.000
_cell.angle_alpha   90.00
_cell.angle_beta   90.00
_cell.angle_gamma   90.00
#
_symmetry.space_group_name_H-M   'P 1'
#
loop_
_entity.id
_entity.type
_entity.pdbx_description
1 polymer ?
#
loop_
_entity_poly.entity_id
_entity_poly.type
_entity_poly.pdbx_seq_one_letter_code
_entity_poly.pdbx_strand_id
1 'polypeptide(L)'
;MVNREESNERFDRYGYVVPSEPLNFEETLDPIVVRRREQKWLDMFSQWPLFISSRFDKVKNRCRKGIPPSVRGQAWYHLSAAKYRQKTEDQNCSTGSVYSYYLTQDSDPRVLDDIKKDLARSFPDHEMFRGDALGQHSLYDVLRAYAVHDPDVGYCQAQAPIAAILLMHLPPEQAFWVFVQINEEYVKGYFSDGLHAIKEDALATELLIQRVSPKGFRLLHKLDVDPILYTVDWYMTLFSRTYRAPQLYRLWDMFFCEGVKVLFRLALVIVYETLEIGPSDIVQRAHNCDNPMDLVTLIKQTAKQLPFDVLLSKMDKLPLTDIHLAQACKQARQQLTLDTETMQNRK
;
A
#
# COMPACT_ATOMS: atom_id res chain seq x y z
N MET A 1 1.01 -8.66 43.15
CA MET A 1 -0.06 -7.79 42.63
C MET A 1 0.60 -6.70 41.81
N VAL A 2 0.67 -6.86 40.49
CA VAL A 2 1.18 -5.81 39.60
C VAL A 2 0.00 -4.87 39.36
N ASN A 3 0.14 -3.62 39.81
CA ASN A 3 -0.77 -2.53 39.47
C ASN A 3 -0.78 -2.40 37.94
N ARG A 4 -1.83 -2.93 37.29
CA ARG A 4 -2.24 -2.43 35.98
C ARG A 4 -2.87 -1.08 36.25
N GLU A 5 -2.12 -0.01 36.08
CA GLU A 5 -2.74 1.27 35.74
C GLU A 5 -3.58 1.00 34.49
N GLU A 6 -4.91 0.96 34.65
CA GLU A 6 -5.84 0.98 33.53
C GLU A 6 -5.60 2.30 32.81
N SER A 7 -4.76 2.26 31.76
CA SER A 7 -4.61 3.38 30.86
C SER A 7 -6.00 3.65 30.28
N ASN A 8 -6.57 4.81 30.62
CA ASN A 8 -7.91 5.24 30.22
C ASN A 8 -7.92 5.66 28.73
N GLU A 9 -7.27 4.86 27.89
CA GLU A 9 -7.02 5.11 26.48
C GLU A 9 -8.28 4.79 25.69
N ARG A 10 -8.64 5.71 24.80
CA ARG A 10 -9.78 5.56 23.90
C ARG A 10 -9.28 5.19 22.52
N PHE A 11 -10.02 4.33 21.84
CA PHE A 11 -9.76 3.96 20.46
C PHE A 11 -10.84 4.51 19.54
N ASP A 12 -10.46 4.90 18.33
CA ASP A 12 -11.42 5.18 17.27
C ASP A 12 -12.08 3.90 16.75
N ARG A 13 -13.01 4.05 15.81
CA ARG A 13 -13.72 2.92 15.17
C ARG A 13 -12.84 1.99 14.34
N TYR A 14 -11.57 2.35 14.13
CA TYR A 14 -10.58 1.58 13.39
C TYR A 14 -9.50 1.02 14.32
N GLY A 15 -9.65 1.15 15.64
CA GLY A 15 -8.75 0.59 16.63
C GLY A 15 -7.51 1.43 16.94
N TYR A 16 -7.42 2.68 16.46
CA TYR A 16 -6.29 3.57 16.75
C TYR A 16 -6.52 4.42 18.01
N VAL A 17 -5.48 4.62 18.82
CA VAL A 17 -5.53 5.49 20.00
C VAL A 17 -5.87 6.92 19.58
N VAL A 18 -6.88 7.50 20.23
CA VAL A 18 -7.27 8.90 20.03
C VAL A 18 -6.91 9.76 21.23
N PRO A 19 -6.51 11.03 21.01
CA PRO A 19 -6.38 12.00 22.09
C PRO A 19 -7.71 12.20 22.83
N SER A 20 -7.65 12.63 24.08
CA SER A 20 -8.78 12.81 25.02
C SER A 20 -9.86 13.83 24.61
N GLU A 21 -9.73 14.44 23.43
CA GLU A 21 -10.66 15.43 22.87
C GLU A 21 -11.92 14.77 22.28
N PRO A 22 -13.04 15.51 22.11
CA PRO A 22 -14.26 14.93 21.58
C PRO A 22 -14.01 14.37 20.17
N LEU A 23 -14.35 13.09 19.98
CA LEU A 23 -14.43 12.47 18.67
C LEU A 23 -15.34 13.34 17.80
N ASN A 24 -14.76 14.10 16.87
CA ASN A 24 -15.50 14.53 15.69
C ASN A 24 -15.89 13.22 15.01
N PHE A 25 -17.14 12.79 15.19
CA PHE A 25 -17.70 11.69 14.45
C PHE A 25 -17.56 12.05 12.97
N GLU A 26 -16.54 11.47 12.30
CA GLU A 26 -16.46 11.51 10.84
C GLU A 26 -17.85 11.16 10.31
N GLU A 27 -18.38 11.96 9.38
CA GLU A 27 -19.70 11.73 8.77
C GLU A 27 -19.80 10.28 8.30
N THR A 28 -20.43 9.45 9.12
CA THR A 28 -20.61 8.06 8.79
C THR A 28 -21.71 7.99 7.74
N LEU A 29 -21.42 7.33 6.62
CA LEU A 29 -22.45 6.99 5.64
C LEU A 29 -23.66 6.40 6.36
N ASP A 30 -24.86 6.84 5.96
CA ASP A 30 -26.13 6.32 6.47
C ASP A 30 -26.08 4.78 6.55
N PRO A 31 -26.34 4.17 7.73
CA PRO A 31 -26.31 2.71 7.91
C PRO A 31 -27.14 1.95 6.87
N ILE A 32 -28.24 2.52 6.39
CA ILE A 32 -29.09 1.94 5.34
C ILE A 32 -28.33 1.89 4.00
N VAL A 33 -27.51 2.91 3.71
CA VAL A 33 -26.63 2.92 2.52
C VAL A 33 -25.52 1.88 2.67
N VAL A 34 -24.91 1.77 3.85
CA VAL A 34 -23.85 0.79 4.14
C VAL A 34 -24.38 -0.63 3.93
N ARG A 35 -25.52 -0.97 4.54
CA ARG A 35 -26.17 -2.28 4.41
C ARG A 35 -26.56 -2.61 2.96
N ARG A 36 -27.07 -1.63 2.21
CA ARG A 36 -27.37 -1.79 0.77
C ARG A 36 -26.12 -2.03 -0.07
N ARG A 37 -24.98 -1.43 0.28
CA ARG A 37 -23.70 -1.67 -0.39
C ARG A 37 -23.15 -3.04 -0.03
N GLU A 38 -23.24 -3.46 1.22
CA GLU A 38 -22.85 -4.77 1.71
C GLU A 38 -23.60 -5.89 0.99
N GLN A 39 -24.94 -5.81 0.91
CA GLN A 39 -25.73 -6.82 0.19
C GLN A 39 -25.26 -6.97 -1.27
N LYS A 40 -25.00 -5.84 -1.94
CA LYS A 40 -24.48 -5.83 -3.31
C LYS A 40 -23.12 -6.51 -3.47
N TRP A 41 -22.29 -6.52 -2.42
CA TRP A 41 -21.01 -7.23 -2.38
C TRP A 41 -21.20 -8.73 -2.12
N LEU A 42 -22.06 -9.10 -1.16
CA LEU A 42 -22.42 -10.49 -0.92
C LEU A 42 -22.99 -11.16 -2.19
N ASP A 43 -23.87 -10.46 -2.91
CA ASP A 43 -24.40 -10.92 -4.20
C ASP A 43 -23.28 -11.13 -5.23
N MET A 44 -22.25 -10.27 -5.26
CA MET A 44 -21.10 -10.47 -6.16
C MET A 44 -20.29 -11.70 -5.78
N PHE A 45 -20.04 -11.94 -4.49
CA PHE A 45 -19.25 -13.09 -4.05
C PHE A 45 -19.91 -14.42 -4.44
N SER A 46 -21.24 -14.48 -4.39
CA SER A 46 -22.00 -15.67 -4.82
C SER A 46 -21.78 -16.03 -6.30
N GLN A 47 -21.41 -15.05 -7.12
CA GLN A 47 -21.23 -15.18 -8.58
C GLN A 47 -19.88 -14.60 -9.01
N TRP A 48 -18.85 -14.75 -8.17
CA TRP A 48 -17.56 -14.06 -8.37
C TRP A 48 -16.93 -14.28 -9.77
N PRO A 49 -16.91 -15.51 -10.33
CA PRO A 49 -16.35 -15.74 -11.66
C PRO A 49 -17.03 -14.92 -12.77
N LEU A 50 -18.37 -14.77 -12.71
CA LEU A 50 -19.13 -13.96 -13.67
C LEU A 50 -18.77 -12.48 -13.56
N PHE A 51 -18.63 -11.98 -12.34
CA PHE A 51 -18.33 -10.56 -12.12
C PHE A 51 -16.93 -10.19 -12.58
N ILE A 52 -15.94 -11.04 -12.33
CA ILE A 52 -14.57 -10.80 -12.79
C ILE A 52 -14.43 -10.96 -14.30
N SER A 53 -15.05 -11.98 -14.91
CA SER A 53 -14.87 -12.22 -16.35
C SER A 53 -15.69 -11.29 -17.24
N SER A 54 -16.90 -10.92 -16.82
CA SER A 54 -17.89 -10.30 -17.71
C SER A 54 -18.50 -8.99 -17.16
N ARG A 55 -18.26 -8.64 -15.89
CA ARG A 55 -18.83 -7.42 -15.28
C ARG A 55 -17.78 -6.65 -14.47
N PHE A 56 -16.53 -6.67 -14.91
CA PHE A 56 -15.41 -6.08 -14.19
C PHE A 56 -15.60 -4.59 -13.91
N ASP A 57 -16.16 -3.82 -14.85
CA ASP A 57 -16.46 -2.40 -14.64
C ASP A 57 -17.40 -2.16 -13.45
N LYS A 58 -18.31 -3.09 -13.17
CA LYS A 58 -19.20 -3.01 -12.01
C LYS A 58 -18.45 -3.28 -10.70
N VAL A 59 -17.47 -4.18 -10.72
CA VAL A 59 -16.58 -4.44 -9.58
C VAL A 59 -15.72 -3.20 -9.33
N LYS A 60 -15.02 -2.73 -10.37
CA LYS A 60 -14.20 -1.52 -10.36
C LYS A 60 -14.93 -0.30 -9.80
N ASN A 61 -16.14 -0.02 -10.31
CA ASN A 61 -16.96 1.08 -9.82
C ASN A 61 -17.38 0.94 -8.35
N ARG A 62 -17.50 -0.29 -7.83
CA ARG A 62 -17.82 -0.52 -6.41
C ARG A 62 -16.59 -0.35 -5.53
N CYS A 63 -15.42 -0.80 -5.97
CA CYS A 63 -14.13 -0.54 -5.30
C CYS A 63 -13.86 0.98 -5.19
N ARG A 64 -14.03 1.71 -6.30
CA ARG A 64 -13.91 3.17 -6.34
C ARG A 64 -14.92 3.91 -5.45
N LYS A 65 -16.05 3.29 -5.09
CA LYS A 65 -17.05 3.88 -4.17
C LYS A 65 -16.80 3.57 -2.69
N GLY A 66 -15.94 2.61 -2.37
CA GLY A 66 -15.70 2.14 -1.01
C GLY A 66 -16.33 0.80 -0.75
N ILE A 67 -15.50 -0.15 -0.35
CA ILE A 67 -15.92 -1.46 0.13
C ILE A 67 -16.41 -1.29 1.58
N PRO A 68 -17.61 -1.78 1.94
CA PRO A 68 -18.08 -1.71 3.32
C PRO A 68 -17.13 -2.47 4.27
N PRO A 69 -16.85 -1.95 5.49
CA PRO A 69 -15.92 -2.59 6.42
C PRO A 69 -16.21 -4.07 6.70
N SER A 70 -17.49 -4.45 6.83
CA SER A 70 -17.90 -5.82 7.15
C SER A 70 -17.53 -6.87 6.10
N VAL A 71 -17.34 -6.45 4.84
CA VAL A 71 -17.01 -7.35 3.72
C VAL A 71 -15.64 -7.07 3.12
N ARG A 72 -14.86 -6.16 3.70
CA ARG A 72 -13.59 -5.70 3.11
C ARG A 72 -12.55 -6.82 3.03
N GLY A 73 -12.34 -7.55 4.12
CA GLY A 73 -11.43 -8.70 4.12
C GLY A 73 -11.78 -9.70 3.02
N GLN A 74 -13.04 -10.16 3.01
CA GLN A 74 -13.52 -11.08 1.97
C GLN A 74 -13.34 -10.50 0.55
N ALA A 75 -13.62 -9.22 0.35
CA ALA A 75 -13.43 -8.57 -0.95
C ALA A 75 -11.96 -8.58 -1.38
N TRP A 76 -11.03 -8.18 -0.51
CA TRP A 76 -9.60 -8.17 -0.81
C TRP A 76 -9.07 -9.57 -1.11
N TYR A 77 -9.47 -10.57 -0.33
CA TYR A 77 -9.11 -11.97 -0.55
C TYR A 77 -9.60 -12.53 -1.91
N HIS A 78 -10.74 -12.03 -2.39
CA HIS A 78 -11.28 -12.35 -3.71
C HIS A 78 -10.62 -11.54 -4.85
N LEU A 79 -10.40 -10.23 -4.65
CA LEU A 79 -9.82 -9.31 -5.63
C LEU A 79 -8.35 -9.63 -5.92
N SER A 80 -7.57 -10.00 -4.91
CA SER A 80 -6.16 -10.39 -5.05
C SER A 80 -5.95 -11.76 -5.66
N ALA A 81 -7.02 -12.49 -6.00
CA ALA A 81 -6.98 -13.91 -6.38
C ALA A 81 -6.34 -14.84 -5.32
N ALA A 82 -6.06 -14.35 -4.11
CA ALA A 82 -5.51 -15.13 -3.00
C ALA A 82 -6.36 -16.35 -2.67
N LYS A 83 -7.70 -16.22 -2.73
CA LYS A 83 -8.61 -17.36 -2.53
C LYS A 83 -8.40 -18.50 -3.52
N TYR A 84 -8.16 -18.17 -4.78
CA TYR A 84 -7.91 -19.17 -5.81
C TYR A 84 -6.53 -19.81 -5.62
N ARG A 85 -5.51 -18.99 -5.35
CA ARG A 85 -4.15 -19.48 -5.08
C ARG A 85 -4.10 -20.39 -3.86
N GLN A 86 -4.61 -19.95 -2.72
CA GLN A 86 -4.72 -20.76 -1.51
C GLN A 86 -5.34 -22.12 -1.81
N LYS A 87 -6.52 -22.14 -2.43
CA LYS A 87 -7.22 -23.39 -2.73
C LYS A 87 -6.39 -24.34 -3.60
N THR A 88 -5.63 -23.80 -4.55
CA THR A 88 -4.80 -24.59 -5.46
C THR A 88 -3.59 -25.18 -4.76
N GLU A 89 -2.94 -24.37 -3.91
CA GLU A 89 -1.73 -24.76 -3.18
C GLU A 89 -2.05 -25.74 -2.05
N ASP A 90 -3.10 -25.48 -1.26
CA ASP A 90 -3.54 -26.35 -0.17
C ASP A 90 -4.01 -27.73 -0.67
N GLN A 91 -4.58 -27.81 -1.88
CA GLN A 91 -4.94 -29.09 -2.51
C GLN A 91 -3.75 -30.01 -2.76
N ASN A 92 -2.57 -29.43 -2.98
CA ASN A 92 -1.34 -30.17 -3.22
C ASN A 92 -0.52 -30.37 -1.94
N CYS A 93 -1.00 -29.87 -0.80
CA CYS A 93 -0.31 -29.91 0.48
C CYS A 93 -0.77 -31.10 1.33
N SER A 94 0.17 -31.93 1.78
CA SER A 94 -0.14 -33.12 2.60
C SER A 94 -0.75 -32.78 3.96
N THR A 95 -0.46 -31.59 4.51
CA THR A 95 -1.03 -31.10 5.77
C THR A 95 -2.41 -30.46 5.60
N GLY A 96 -2.85 -30.25 4.35
CA GLY A 96 -4.09 -29.53 4.01
C GLY A 96 -4.03 -28.01 4.15
N SER A 97 -2.90 -27.45 4.59
CA SER A 97 -2.65 -25.99 4.66
C SER A 97 -1.16 -25.73 4.49
N VAL A 98 -0.80 -25.06 3.39
CA VAL A 98 0.59 -24.67 3.12
C VAL A 98 1.08 -23.65 4.14
N TYR A 99 0.22 -22.72 4.56
CA TYR A 99 0.56 -21.77 5.61
C TYR A 99 0.92 -22.48 6.92
N SER A 100 0.09 -23.43 7.35
CA SER A 100 0.37 -24.23 8.56
C SER A 100 1.65 -25.04 8.42
N TYR A 101 1.92 -25.58 7.22
CA TYR A 101 3.18 -26.27 6.92
C TYR A 101 4.39 -25.34 7.04
N TYR A 102 4.32 -24.12 6.50
CA TYR A 102 5.41 -23.14 6.62
C TYR A 102 5.66 -22.72 8.07
N LEU A 103 4.62 -22.66 8.90
CA LEU A 103 4.79 -22.40 10.32
C LEU A 103 5.54 -23.52 11.07
N THR A 104 5.70 -24.72 10.50
CA THR A 104 6.55 -25.77 11.10
C THR A 104 7.98 -25.80 10.57
N GLN A 105 8.30 -24.98 9.56
CA GLN A 105 9.65 -24.98 8.95
C GLN A 105 10.58 -23.98 9.64
N ASP A 106 11.88 -24.24 9.59
CA ASP A 106 12.88 -23.28 10.02
C ASP A 106 13.05 -22.16 8.98
N SER A 107 13.39 -20.96 9.47
CA SER A 107 13.72 -19.77 8.67
C SER A 107 15.06 -19.21 9.14
N ASP A 108 15.76 -18.43 8.31
CA ASP A 108 17.03 -17.80 8.70
C ASP A 108 16.84 -17.03 10.03
N PRO A 109 17.61 -17.35 11.10
CA PRO A 109 17.48 -16.67 12.39
C PRO A 109 17.64 -15.15 12.31
N ARG A 110 18.47 -14.64 11.37
CA ARG A 110 18.66 -13.20 11.16
C ARG A 110 17.39 -12.53 10.67
N VAL A 111 16.69 -13.18 9.72
CA VAL A 111 15.40 -12.73 9.22
C VAL A 111 14.38 -12.70 10.36
N LEU A 112 14.33 -13.73 11.21
CA LEU A 112 13.42 -13.77 12.34
C LEU A 112 13.70 -12.67 13.37
N ASP A 113 14.96 -12.34 13.61
CA ASP A 113 15.34 -11.25 14.52
C ASP A 113 14.96 -9.88 13.94
N ASP A 114 15.09 -9.68 12.63
CA ASP A 114 14.65 -8.44 11.97
C ASP A 114 13.13 -8.30 11.97
N ILE A 115 12.38 -9.38 11.77
CA ILE A 115 10.92 -9.39 11.95
C ILE A 115 10.56 -8.96 13.38
N LYS A 116 11.17 -9.56 14.41
CA LYS A 116 10.88 -9.24 15.82
C LYS A 116 11.12 -7.76 16.16
N LYS A 117 12.20 -7.17 15.64
CA LYS A 117 12.48 -5.73 15.81
C LYS A 117 11.37 -4.86 15.23
N ASP A 118 10.71 -5.34 14.18
CA ASP A 118 9.69 -4.57 13.44
C ASP A 118 8.29 -4.69 14.01
N LEU A 119 7.98 -5.78 14.71
CA LEU A 119 6.67 -5.97 15.35
C LEU A 119 6.34 -4.80 16.29
N ALA A 120 7.29 -4.40 17.15
CA ALA A 120 7.08 -3.35 18.14
C ALA A 120 6.86 -1.96 17.54
N ARG A 121 7.30 -1.71 16.30
CA ARG A 121 7.15 -0.43 15.60
C ARG A 121 6.04 -0.42 14.54
N SER A 122 5.38 -1.54 14.30
CA SER A 122 4.32 -1.68 13.29
C SER A 122 2.96 -1.41 13.92
N PHE A 123 2.45 -0.18 13.73
CA PHE A 123 1.19 0.31 14.32
C PHE A 123 1.13 0.21 15.85
N PRO A 124 2.10 0.80 16.58
CA PRO A 124 2.13 0.78 18.05
C PRO A 124 0.98 1.57 18.70
N ASP A 125 0.21 2.31 17.91
CA ASP A 125 -0.98 3.06 18.29
C ASP A 125 -2.28 2.29 18.03
N HIS A 126 -2.23 1.06 17.52
CA HIS A 126 -3.41 0.26 17.18
C HIS A 126 -3.64 -0.88 18.18
N GLU A 127 -4.87 -1.05 18.68
CA GLU A 127 -5.24 -2.00 19.74
C GLU A 127 -4.75 -3.44 19.48
N MET A 128 -4.82 -3.90 18.23
CA MET A 128 -4.41 -5.24 17.82
C MET A 128 -2.90 -5.52 17.96
N PHE A 129 -2.05 -4.49 17.87
CA PHE A 129 -0.58 -4.64 17.78
C PHE A 129 0.16 -4.03 18.98
N ARG A 130 -0.56 -3.57 20.00
CA ARG A 130 0.02 -2.98 21.21
C ARG A 130 0.47 -4.04 22.20
N GLY A 131 1.69 -3.87 22.73
CA GLY A 131 2.27 -4.78 23.71
C GLY A 131 2.33 -6.22 23.19
N ASP A 132 2.11 -7.19 24.08
CA ASP A 132 2.11 -8.61 23.74
C ASP A 132 0.72 -9.11 23.28
N ALA A 133 0.12 -8.38 22.33
CA ALA A 133 -1.22 -8.70 21.81
C ALA A 133 -1.20 -9.88 20.83
N LEU A 134 -2.34 -10.57 20.69
CA LEU A 134 -2.54 -11.64 19.70
C LEU A 134 -2.21 -11.21 18.26
N GLY A 135 -2.37 -9.93 17.94
CA GLY A 135 -2.01 -9.40 16.63
C GLY A 135 -0.51 -9.36 16.37
N GLN A 136 0.33 -9.15 17.39
CA GLN A 136 1.79 -9.25 17.21
C GLN A 136 2.22 -10.69 16.89
N HIS A 137 1.64 -11.67 17.58
CA HIS A 137 1.86 -13.09 17.27
C HIS A 137 1.42 -13.43 15.85
N SER A 138 0.21 -13.02 15.46
CA SER A 138 -0.30 -13.25 14.10
C SER A 138 0.56 -12.56 13.03
N LEU A 139 1.06 -11.36 13.33
CA LEU A 139 1.96 -10.61 12.43
C LEU A 139 3.29 -11.32 12.27
N TYR A 140 3.87 -11.80 13.38
CA TYR A 140 5.08 -12.61 13.36
C TYR A 140 4.90 -13.85 12.50
N ASP A 141 3.80 -14.59 12.70
CA ASP A 141 3.53 -15.83 11.98
C ASP A 141 3.33 -15.61 10.48
N VAL A 142 2.61 -14.56 10.07
CA VAL A 142 2.45 -14.21 8.64
C VAL A 142 3.79 -13.86 7.99
N LEU A 143 4.59 -13.01 8.63
CA LEU A 143 5.88 -12.57 8.09
C LEU A 143 6.90 -13.71 8.06
N ARG A 144 6.94 -14.55 9.11
CA ARG A 144 7.78 -15.73 9.15
C ARG A 144 7.39 -16.75 8.08
N ALA A 145 6.10 -17.05 7.93
CA ALA A 145 5.64 -17.96 6.90
C ALA A 145 5.99 -17.44 5.51
N TYR A 146 5.92 -16.12 5.28
CA TYR A 146 6.37 -15.53 4.02
C TYR A 146 7.87 -15.69 3.80
N ALA A 147 8.71 -15.50 4.82
CA ALA A 147 10.15 -15.71 4.70
C ALA A 147 10.54 -17.16 4.35
N VAL A 148 9.73 -18.14 4.74
CA VAL A 148 9.88 -19.54 4.32
C VAL A 148 9.38 -19.75 2.89
N HIS A 149 8.28 -19.08 2.52
CA HIS A 149 7.67 -19.16 1.20
C HIS A 149 8.59 -18.59 0.09
N ASP A 150 9.24 -17.47 0.36
CA ASP A 150 10.16 -16.79 -0.55
C ASP A 150 11.48 -16.47 0.17
N PRO A 151 12.40 -17.44 0.27
CA PRO A 151 13.66 -17.27 1.01
C PRO A 151 14.66 -16.34 0.31
N ASP A 152 14.51 -16.10 -1.00
CA ASP A 152 15.38 -15.19 -1.76
C ASP A 152 15.11 -13.74 -1.38
N VAL A 153 13.84 -13.38 -1.15
CA VAL A 153 13.48 -12.09 -0.55
C VAL A 153 13.63 -12.13 0.97
N GLY A 154 13.21 -13.23 1.59
CA GLY A 154 13.16 -13.41 3.04
C GLY A 154 12.22 -12.40 3.69
N TYR A 155 12.78 -11.30 4.18
CA TYR A 155 12.03 -10.22 4.83
C TYR A 155 12.64 -8.86 4.56
N CYS A 156 11.80 -7.90 4.22
CA CYS A 156 12.13 -6.49 4.11
C CYS A 156 11.28 -5.68 5.11
N GLN A 157 11.88 -4.73 5.81
CA GLN A 157 11.20 -3.88 6.81
C GLN A 157 9.91 -3.19 6.31
N ALA A 158 9.81 -2.94 5.00
CA ALA A 158 8.61 -2.34 4.41
C ALA A 158 7.39 -3.28 4.39
N GLN A 159 7.57 -4.57 4.64
CA GLN A 159 6.53 -5.59 4.58
C GLN A 159 5.66 -5.66 5.85
N ALA A 160 6.23 -5.46 7.05
CA ALA A 160 5.46 -5.52 8.29
C ALA A 160 4.21 -4.62 8.33
N PRO A 161 4.25 -3.34 7.93
CA PRO A 161 3.03 -2.53 7.91
C PRO A 161 2.00 -3.05 6.90
N ILE A 162 2.42 -3.67 5.79
CA ILE A 162 1.49 -4.26 4.82
C ILE A 162 0.77 -5.46 5.46
N ALA A 163 1.51 -6.39 6.04
CA ALA A 163 0.95 -7.57 6.71
C ALA A 163 0.03 -7.20 7.88
N ALA A 164 0.39 -6.17 8.67
CA ALA A 164 -0.43 -5.69 9.77
C ALA A 164 -1.80 -5.16 9.29
N ILE A 165 -1.85 -4.35 8.22
CA ILE A 165 -3.11 -3.87 7.65
C ILE A 165 -3.98 -5.02 7.14
N LEU A 166 -3.38 -6.07 6.57
CA LEU A 166 -4.12 -7.27 6.16
C LEU A 166 -4.76 -7.98 7.36
N LEU A 167 -4.01 -8.15 8.45
CA LEU A 167 -4.49 -8.78 9.69
C LEU A 167 -5.61 -7.98 10.38
N MET A 168 -5.69 -6.66 10.17
CA MET A 168 -6.84 -5.86 10.63
C MET A 168 -8.17 -6.26 9.94
N HIS A 169 -8.11 -6.94 8.80
CA HIS A 169 -9.29 -7.26 7.99
C HIS A 169 -9.47 -8.76 7.70
N LEU A 170 -8.43 -9.57 7.91
CA LEU A 170 -8.39 -10.97 7.51
C LEU A 170 -7.85 -11.85 8.62
N PRO A 171 -8.31 -13.11 8.73
CA PRO A 171 -7.65 -14.09 9.58
C PRO A 171 -6.23 -14.39 9.05
N PRO A 172 -5.30 -14.86 9.91
CA PRO A 172 -3.87 -14.95 9.58
C PRO A 172 -3.54 -15.68 8.28
N GLU A 173 -4.15 -16.85 8.02
CA GLU A 173 -3.88 -17.62 6.80
C GLU A 173 -4.36 -16.89 5.53
N GLN A 174 -5.54 -16.25 5.57
CA GLN A 174 -6.00 -15.46 4.43
C GLN A 174 -5.14 -14.22 4.23
N ALA A 175 -4.71 -13.57 5.33
CA ALA A 175 -3.79 -12.44 5.29
C ALA A 175 -2.46 -12.86 4.64
N PHE A 176 -1.90 -14.02 5.00
CA PHE A 176 -0.72 -14.60 4.37
C PHE A 176 -0.91 -14.76 2.86
N TRP A 177 -2.00 -15.34 2.39
CA TRP A 177 -2.21 -15.53 0.95
C TRP A 177 -2.43 -14.23 0.18
N VAL A 178 -3.10 -13.24 0.78
CA VAL A 178 -3.19 -11.90 0.18
C VAL A 178 -1.82 -11.23 0.17
N PHE A 179 -1.02 -11.41 1.22
CA PHE A 179 0.33 -10.89 1.30
C PHE A 179 1.24 -11.49 0.23
N VAL A 180 1.20 -12.81 0.03
CA VAL A 180 1.90 -13.50 -1.07
C VAL A 180 1.53 -12.91 -2.43
N GLN A 181 0.23 -12.71 -2.70
CA GLN A 181 -0.23 -12.07 -3.94
C GLN A 181 0.32 -10.66 -4.13
N ILE A 182 0.33 -9.84 -3.07
CA ILE A 182 0.90 -8.49 -3.15
C ILE A 182 2.36 -8.56 -3.62
N ASN A 183 3.18 -9.37 -2.95
CA ASN A 183 4.62 -9.41 -3.20
C ASN A 183 4.97 -9.96 -4.59
N GLU A 184 4.25 -10.97 -5.07
CA GLU A 184 4.61 -11.66 -6.31
C GLU A 184 3.92 -11.13 -7.57
N GLU A 185 2.68 -10.64 -7.44
CA GLU A 185 1.87 -10.24 -8.60
C GLU A 185 1.69 -8.72 -8.69
N TYR A 186 1.49 -8.03 -7.56
CA TYR A 186 1.21 -6.59 -7.59
C TYR A 186 2.48 -5.73 -7.58
N VAL A 187 3.48 -6.11 -6.79
CA VAL A 187 4.72 -5.33 -6.58
C VAL A 187 5.98 -6.18 -6.70
N LYS A 188 6.01 -7.04 -7.72
CA LYS A 188 7.12 -7.95 -7.98
C LYS A 188 8.47 -7.23 -7.99
N GLY A 189 9.40 -7.72 -7.18
CA GLY A 189 10.77 -7.22 -7.09
C GLY A 189 10.96 -5.96 -6.24
N TYR A 190 9.91 -5.43 -5.59
CA TYR A 190 10.03 -4.25 -4.71
C TYR A 190 10.91 -4.49 -3.49
N PHE A 191 10.93 -5.73 -3.00
CA PHE A 191 11.62 -6.11 -1.77
C PHE A 191 12.94 -6.83 -2.01
N SER A 192 13.35 -6.98 -3.27
CA SER A 192 14.64 -7.55 -3.64
C SER A 192 15.78 -6.58 -3.37
N ASP A 193 16.98 -7.12 -3.20
CA ASP A 193 18.20 -6.35 -3.00
C ASP A 193 18.44 -5.30 -4.10
N GLY A 194 19.03 -4.17 -3.70
CA GLY A 194 19.38 -3.07 -4.61
C GLY A 194 18.21 -2.21 -5.09
N LEU A 195 16.96 -2.55 -4.72
CA LEU A 195 15.73 -1.78 -4.99
C LEU A 195 15.54 -1.44 -6.47
N HIS A 196 15.87 -2.37 -7.37
CA HIS A 196 15.84 -2.12 -8.81
C HIS A 196 14.43 -1.77 -9.31
N ALA A 197 13.41 -2.56 -8.93
CA ALA A 197 12.02 -2.30 -9.31
C ALA A 197 11.51 -0.95 -8.78
N ILE A 198 11.91 -0.56 -7.57
CA ILE A 198 11.56 0.76 -7.01
C ILE A 198 12.24 1.90 -7.78
N LYS A 199 13.50 1.73 -8.18
CA LYS A 199 14.20 2.72 -9.02
C LYS A 199 13.54 2.85 -10.40
N GLU A 200 13.14 1.74 -11.02
CA GLU A 200 12.35 1.76 -12.25
C GLU A 200 11.07 2.57 -12.09
N ASP A 201 10.31 2.30 -11.02
CA ASP A 201 9.02 2.96 -10.79
C ASP A 201 9.16 4.43 -10.35
N ALA A 202 10.24 4.77 -9.64
CA ALA A 202 10.60 6.16 -9.33
C ALA A 202 10.90 6.95 -10.61
N LEU A 203 11.72 6.40 -11.51
CA LEU A 203 12.02 7.02 -12.80
C LEU A 203 10.77 7.09 -13.70
N ALA A 204 9.94 6.04 -13.73
CA ALA A 204 8.67 6.07 -14.45
C ALA A 204 7.74 7.17 -13.91
N THR A 205 7.77 7.42 -12.59
CA THR A 205 7.02 8.53 -11.97
C THR A 205 7.52 9.88 -12.47
N GLU A 206 8.83 10.09 -12.55
CA GLU A 206 9.42 11.31 -13.10
C GLU A 206 9.02 11.55 -14.57
N LEU A 207 9.08 10.52 -15.41
CA LEU A 207 8.63 10.59 -16.82
C LEU A 207 7.15 10.97 -16.92
N LEU A 208 6.31 10.46 -16.01
CA LEU A 208 4.90 10.83 -15.96
C LEU A 208 4.70 12.26 -15.44
N ILE A 209 5.50 12.72 -14.48
CA ILE A 209 5.51 14.12 -14.01
C ILE A 209 5.83 15.06 -15.16
N GLN A 210 6.79 14.74 -16.01
CA GLN A 210 7.11 15.53 -17.20
C GLN A 210 5.88 15.76 -18.08
N ARG A 211 5.00 14.76 -18.18
CA ARG A 211 3.77 14.83 -18.97
C ARG A 211 2.66 15.61 -18.27
N VAL A 212 2.42 15.37 -16.98
CA VAL A 212 1.28 15.97 -16.26
C VAL A 212 1.58 17.36 -15.70
N SER A 213 2.84 17.63 -15.38
CA SER A 213 3.31 18.82 -14.67
C SER A 213 4.68 19.27 -15.22
N PRO A 214 4.78 19.76 -16.48
CA PRO A 214 6.06 20.16 -17.07
C PRO A 214 6.79 21.24 -16.27
N LYS A 215 6.07 22.13 -15.56
CA LYS A 215 6.67 23.13 -14.68
C LYS A 215 7.29 22.47 -13.45
N GLY A 216 6.53 21.58 -12.80
CA GLY A 216 7.02 20.79 -11.66
C GLY A 216 8.25 19.94 -12.00
N PHE A 217 8.25 19.28 -13.17
CA PHE A 217 9.41 18.54 -13.68
C PHE A 217 10.67 19.42 -13.79
N ARG A 218 10.55 20.61 -14.36
CA ARG A 218 11.68 21.55 -14.45
C ARG A 218 12.19 22.01 -13.08
N LEU A 219 11.30 22.19 -12.11
CA LEU A 219 11.68 22.57 -10.75
C LEU A 219 12.45 21.43 -10.05
N LEU A 220 11.95 20.19 -10.15
CA LEU A 220 12.62 19.01 -9.59
C LEU A 220 14.04 18.86 -10.18
N HIS A 221 14.19 18.97 -11.50
CA HIS A 221 15.50 18.92 -12.16
C HIS A 221 16.40 20.10 -11.81
N LYS A 222 15.86 21.32 -11.71
CA LYS A 222 16.64 22.51 -11.32
C LYS A 222 17.29 22.33 -9.95
N LEU A 223 16.58 21.69 -9.03
CA LEU A 223 17.04 21.43 -7.67
C LEU A 223 17.74 20.07 -7.49
N ASP A 224 17.90 19.29 -8.57
CA ASP A 224 18.49 17.95 -8.54
C ASP A 224 17.80 16.99 -7.55
N VAL A 225 16.45 17.02 -7.54
CA VAL A 225 15.64 16.15 -6.67
C VAL A 225 15.39 14.81 -7.36
N ASP A 226 16.09 13.77 -6.92
CA ASP A 226 15.85 12.40 -7.38
C ASP A 226 14.44 11.91 -6.95
N PRO A 227 13.61 11.38 -7.87
CA PRO A 227 12.27 10.87 -7.57
C PRO A 227 12.23 9.80 -6.47
N ILE A 228 13.30 9.03 -6.27
CA ILE A 228 13.34 7.99 -5.24
C ILE A 228 13.21 8.57 -3.83
N LEU A 229 13.64 9.81 -3.61
CA LEU A 229 13.65 10.47 -2.29
C LEU A 229 12.25 10.65 -1.69
N TYR A 230 11.23 10.79 -2.54
CA TYR A 230 9.83 10.88 -2.12
C TYR A 230 8.99 9.65 -2.45
N THR A 231 9.35 8.84 -3.44
CA THR A 231 8.54 7.68 -3.87
C THR A 231 8.86 6.37 -3.16
N VAL A 232 10.10 6.15 -2.70
CA VAL A 232 10.53 4.83 -2.14
C VAL A 232 9.60 4.33 -1.04
N ASP A 233 9.29 5.19 -0.07
CA ASP A 233 8.44 4.82 1.06
C ASP A 233 6.98 4.61 0.65
N TRP A 234 6.48 5.42 -0.30
CA TRP A 234 5.13 5.30 -0.83
C TRP A 234 4.90 3.96 -1.53
N TYR A 235 5.84 3.56 -2.38
CA TYR A 235 5.72 2.32 -3.16
C TYR A 235 6.03 1.09 -2.34
N MET A 236 7.13 1.07 -1.59
CA MET A 236 7.49 -0.10 -0.78
C MET A 236 6.46 -0.42 0.31
N THR A 237 5.73 0.58 0.81
CA THR A 237 4.74 0.38 1.88
C THR A 237 3.30 0.49 1.39
N LEU A 238 3.06 0.63 0.08
CA LEU A 238 1.73 0.85 -0.49
C LEU A 238 0.98 2.01 0.19
N PHE A 239 1.73 3.08 0.50
CA PHE A 239 1.34 4.26 1.28
C PHE A 239 0.89 4.02 2.72
N SER A 240 1.06 2.82 3.29
CA SER A 240 0.63 2.51 4.66
C SER A 240 1.37 3.29 5.76
N ARG A 241 2.56 3.84 5.46
CA ARG A 241 3.26 4.79 6.34
C ARG A 241 2.83 6.25 6.15
N THR A 242 2.12 6.56 5.07
CA THR A 242 1.63 7.90 4.76
C THR A 242 0.18 8.10 5.22
N TYR A 243 -0.68 7.12 4.94
CA TYR A 243 -2.11 7.17 5.26
C TYR A 243 -2.49 6.09 6.29
N ARG A 244 -3.52 6.38 7.08
CA ARG A 244 -4.20 5.42 7.97
C ARG A 244 -5.64 5.24 7.49
N ALA A 245 -6.45 4.51 8.26
CA ALA A 245 -7.89 4.48 8.06
C ALA A 245 -8.53 5.88 8.23
N PRO A 246 -9.59 6.23 7.47
CA PRO A 246 -10.18 5.44 6.38
C PRO A 246 -9.45 5.54 5.03
N GLN A 247 -8.52 6.48 4.87
CA GLN A 247 -7.91 6.84 3.58
C GLN A 247 -7.16 5.67 2.94
N LEU A 248 -6.33 4.98 3.72
CA LEU A 248 -5.55 3.84 3.28
C LEU A 248 -6.45 2.69 2.78
N TYR A 249 -7.55 2.41 3.48
CA TYR A 249 -8.47 1.35 3.07
C TYR A 249 -9.14 1.70 1.75
N ARG A 250 -9.50 2.97 1.53
CA ARG A 250 -10.06 3.44 0.25
C ARG A 250 -9.05 3.33 -0.88
N LEU A 251 -7.77 3.61 -0.61
CA LEU A 251 -6.68 3.38 -1.56
C LEU A 251 -6.58 1.89 -1.93
N TRP A 252 -6.55 1.03 -0.91
CA TRP A 252 -6.35 -0.41 -1.09
C TRP A 252 -7.53 -1.10 -1.78
N ASP A 253 -8.76 -0.64 -1.53
CA ASP A 253 -9.95 -1.08 -2.28
C ASP A 253 -9.74 -0.94 -3.80
N MET A 254 -9.16 0.18 -4.25
CA MET A 254 -8.87 0.39 -5.67
C MET A 254 -7.61 -0.37 -6.10
N PHE A 255 -6.56 -0.38 -5.29
CA PHE A 255 -5.30 -1.07 -5.60
C PHE A 255 -5.53 -2.57 -5.86
N PHE A 256 -6.27 -3.28 -5.01
CA PHE A 256 -6.56 -4.70 -5.24
C PHE A 256 -7.38 -4.94 -6.52
N CYS A 257 -8.20 -3.97 -6.93
CA CYS A 257 -9.03 -4.09 -8.12
C CYS A 257 -8.30 -3.68 -9.41
N GLU A 258 -7.47 -2.64 -9.37
CA GLU A 258 -6.92 -1.97 -10.55
C GLU A 258 -5.41 -2.12 -10.68
N GLY A 259 -4.74 -2.63 -9.65
CA GLY A 259 -3.30 -2.89 -9.60
C GLY A 259 -2.46 -1.66 -9.22
N VAL A 260 -1.14 -1.80 -9.39
CA VAL A 260 -0.11 -0.81 -8.99
C VAL A 260 -0.32 0.59 -9.58
N LYS A 261 -1.03 0.71 -10.71
CA LYS A 261 -1.33 2.01 -11.35
C LYS A 261 -2.08 2.99 -10.44
N VAL A 262 -2.79 2.49 -9.44
CA VAL A 262 -3.46 3.32 -8.43
C VAL A 262 -2.42 4.09 -7.60
N LEU A 263 -1.30 3.45 -7.25
CA LEU A 263 -0.21 4.06 -6.48
C LEU A 263 0.48 5.16 -7.28
N PHE A 264 0.79 4.90 -8.56
CA PHE A 264 1.31 5.91 -9.48
C PHE A 264 0.40 7.13 -9.59
N ARG A 265 -0.91 6.91 -9.81
CA ARG A 265 -1.88 8.02 -9.91
C ARG A 265 -1.90 8.86 -8.64
N LEU A 266 -1.85 8.24 -7.46
CA LEU A 266 -1.81 8.97 -6.20
C LEU A 266 -0.51 9.76 -6.03
N ALA A 267 0.64 9.15 -6.29
CA ALA A 267 1.94 9.82 -6.25
C ALA A 267 1.98 11.04 -7.18
N LEU A 268 1.47 10.88 -8.41
CA LEU A 268 1.40 11.96 -9.39
C LEU A 268 0.48 13.10 -8.97
N VAL A 269 -0.70 12.79 -8.41
CA VAL A 269 -1.57 13.85 -7.88
C VAL A 269 -0.86 14.60 -6.75
N ILE A 270 -0.23 13.92 -5.80
CA ILE A 270 0.48 14.58 -4.69
C ILE A 270 1.56 15.54 -5.21
N VAL A 271 2.39 15.09 -6.16
CA VAL A 271 3.42 15.93 -6.76
C VAL A 271 2.80 17.08 -7.55
N TYR A 272 1.76 16.82 -8.33
CA TYR A 272 1.10 17.84 -9.15
C TYR A 272 0.42 18.93 -8.29
N GLU A 273 -0.21 18.52 -7.19
CA GLU A 273 -0.74 19.44 -6.18
C GLU A 273 0.38 20.30 -5.57
N THR A 274 1.50 19.67 -5.21
CA THR A 274 2.60 20.40 -4.55
C THR A 274 3.24 21.42 -5.48
N LEU A 275 3.40 21.08 -6.76
CA LEU A 275 4.27 21.82 -7.68
C LEU A 275 3.51 22.75 -8.65
N GLU A 276 2.21 22.55 -8.88
CA GLU A 276 1.52 23.30 -9.94
C GLU A 276 0.05 23.64 -9.68
N ILE A 277 -0.80 22.70 -9.22
CA ILE A 277 -2.26 22.90 -9.17
C ILE A 277 -2.90 22.92 -7.77
N GLY A 278 -2.11 22.74 -6.72
CA GLY A 278 -2.61 22.75 -5.35
C GLY A 278 -2.87 24.15 -4.81
N PRO A 279 -3.13 24.26 -3.50
CA PRO A 279 -3.28 25.54 -2.80
C PRO A 279 -2.10 26.48 -3.07
N SER A 280 -2.40 27.77 -3.28
CA SER A 280 -1.41 28.75 -3.73
C SER A 280 -0.24 28.91 -2.76
N ASP A 281 -0.47 28.76 -1.45
CA ASP A 281 0.57 28.79 -0.42
C ASP A 281 1.55 27.61 -0.54
N ILE A 282 1.06 26.40 -0.81
CA ILE A 282 1.90 25.21 -1.02
C ILE A 282 2.73 25.37 -2.29
N VAL A 283 2.09 25.77 -3.40
CA VAL A 283 2.79 25.95 -4.69
C VAL A 283 3.84 27.06 -4.58
N GLN A 284 3.52 28.20 -3.96
CA GLN A 284 4.50 29.27 -3.74
C GLN A 284 5.68 28.80 -2.89
N ARG A 285 5.45 28.07 -1.80
CA ARG A 285 6.52 27.48 -0.98
C ARG A 285 7.41 26.55 -1.82
N ALA A 286 6.82 25.71 -2.67
CA ALA A 286 7.59 24.81 -3.54
C ALA A 286 8.50 25.57 -4.52
N HIS A 287 8.00 26.62 -5.18
CA HIS A 287 8.80 27.42 -6.12
C HIS A 287 9.81 28.33 -5.45
N ASN A 288 9.66 28.60 -4.15
CA ASN A 288 10.61 29.35 -3.33
C ASN A 288 11.62 28.44 -2.61
N CYS A 289 11.55 27.12 -2.78
CA CYS A 289 12.55 26.21 -2.23
C CYS A 289 13.88 26.32 -3.00
N ASP A 290 14.96 26.57 -2.27
CA ASP A 290 16.33 26.52 -2.81
C ASP A 290 17.06 25.22 -2.42
N ASN A 291 16.52 24.47 -1.44
CA ASN A 291 17.07 23.21 -0.98
C ASN A 291 16.23 22.02 -1.48
N PRO A 292 16.85 21.00 -2.11
CA PRO A 292 16.13 19.81 -2.59
C PRO A 292 15.37 19.06 -1.49
N MET A 293 15.95 18.95 -0.29
CA MET A 293 15.34 18.20 0.81
C MET A 293 14.15 18.92 1.43
N ASP A 294 14.12 20.25 1.37
CA ASP A 294 12.95 21.03 1.79
C ASP A 294 11.79 20.78 0.83
N LEU A 295 12.07 20.70 -0.48
CA LEU A 295 11.05 20.37 -1.48
C LEU A 295 10.54 18.93 -1.30
N VAL A 296 11.43 17.95 -1.08
CA VAL A 296 11.04 16.56 -0.76
C VAL A 296 10.17 16.50 0.48
N THR A 297 10.52 17.26 1.52
CA THR A 297 9.76 17.34 2.77
C THR A 297 8.38 17.96 2.51
N LEU A 298 8.31 19.02 1.72
CA LEU A 298 7.05 19.65 1.34
C LEU A 298 6.15 18.68 0.57
N ILE A 299 6.67 17.94 -0.42
CA ILE A 299 5.94 16.91 -1.17
C ILE A 299 5.33 15.87 -0.21
N LYS A 300 6.12 15.36 0.74
CA LYS A 300 5.66 14.40 1.75
C LYS A 300 4.63 15.00 2.71
N GLN A 301 4.73 16.29 3.03
CA GLN A 301 3.74 17.01 3.85
C GLN A 301 2.42 17.21 3.11
N THR A 302 2.46 17.61 1.83
CA THR A 302 1.27 17.77 0.99
C THR A 302 0.44 16.49 0.95
N ALA A 303 1.09 15.32 0.85
CA ALA A 303 0.42 14.03 0.91
C ALA A 303 -0.46 13.87 2.15
N LYS A 304 0.00 14.35 3.31
CA LYS A 304 -0.68 14.24 4.60
C LYS A 304 -1.70 15.36 4.87
N GLN A 305 -1.48 16.53 4.31
CA GLN A 305 -2.29 17.73 4.60
C GLN A 305 -3.54 17.83 3.72
N LEU A 306 -3.47 17.36 2.48
CA LEU A 306 -4.61 17.45 1.57
C LEU A 306 -5.70 16.44 1.93
N PRO A 307 -6.99 16.86 1.92
CA PRO A 307 -8.09 15.93 2.12
C PRO A 307 -8.04 14.81 1.08
N PHE A 308 -8.14 13.57 1.54
CA PHE A 308 -7.96 12.41 0.67
C PHE A 308 -9.01 12.33 -0.45
N ASP A 309 -10.25 12.78 -0.20
CA ASP A 309 -11.29 12.85 -1.23
C ASP A 309 -10.93 13.81 -2.38
N VAL A 310 -10.18 14.88 -2.08
CA VAL A 310 -9.65 15.79 -3.11
C VAL A 310 -8.64 15.03 -3.96
N LEU A 311 -7.70 14.31 -3.33
CA LEU A 311 -6.70 13.50 -4.05
C LEU A 311 -7.37 12.45 -4.94
N LEU A 312 -8.34 11.70 -4.40
CA LEU A 312 -9.11 10.69 -5.14
C LEU A 312 -9.82 11.29 -6.36
N SER A 313 -10.51 12.43 -6.17
CA SER A 313 -11.23 13.09 -7.27
C SER A 313 -10.32 13.55 -8.40
N LYS A 314 -9.04 13.82 -8.09
CA LYS A 314 -8.03 14.26 -9.05
C LYS A 314 -7.31 13.09 -9.73
N MET A 315 -7.19 11.94 -9.06
CA MET A 315 -6.61 10.73 -9.66
C MET A 315 -7.35 10.30 -10.94
N ASP A 316 -8.69 10.42 -10.95
CA ASP A 316 -9.53 10.11 -12.10
C ASP A 316 -9.48 11.18 -13.21
N LYS A 317 -9.01 12.39 -12.90
CA LYS A 317 -8.92 13.52 -13.83
C LYS A 317 -7.52 13.70 -14.44
N LEU A 318 -6.53 12.93 -13.98
CA LEU A 318 -5.20 12.96 -14.57
C LEU A 318 -5.30 12.63 -16.08
N PRO A 319 -4.64 13.39 -16.96
CA PRO A 319 -4.65 13.15 -18.40
C PRO A 319 -3.75 11.96 -18.81
N LEU A 320 -3.96 10.82 -18.15
CA LEU A 320 -3.14 9.60 -18.25
C LEU A 320 -3.99 8.37 -18.54
N THR A 321 -3.64 7.70 -19.63
CA THR A 321 -4.15 6.38 -19.98
C THR A 321 -3.22 5.31 -19.45
N ASP A 322 -3.70 4.06 -19.40
CA ASP A 322 -2.85 2.93 -19.03
C ASP A 322 -1.69 2.70 -20.03
N ILE A 323 -1.83 3.18 -21.27
CA ILE A 323 -0.77 3.18 -22.29
C ILE A 323 0.38 4.11 -21.88
N HIS A 324 0.08 5.32 -21.39
CA HIS A 324 1.13 6.26 -20.95
C HIS A 324 1.92 5.68 -19.78
N LEU A 325 1.25 5.03 -18.83
CA LEU A 325 1.92 4.37 -17.70
C LEU A 325 2.82 3.23 -18.18
N ALA A 326 2.31 2.34 -19.04
CA ALA A 326 3.10 1.24 -19.59
C ALA A 326 4.32 1.72 -20.38
N GLN A 327 4.18 2.82 -21.15
CA GLN A 327 5.29 3.44 -21.87
C GLN A 327 6.35 4.00 -20.91
N ALA A 328 5.93 4.71 -19.87
CA ALA A 328 6.86 5.27 -18.87
C ALA A 328 7.64 4.17 -18.13
N CYS A 329 6.96 3.11 -17.66
CA CYS A 329 7.63 1.97 -17.02
C CYS A 329 8.61 1.26 -17.98
N LYS A 330 8.23 1.08 -19.25
CA LYS A 330 9.11 0.49 -20.26
C LYS A 330 10.35 1.35 -20.50
N GLN A 331 10.17 2.66 -20.64
CA GLN A 331 11.27 3.60 -20.88
C GLN A 331 12.22 3.65 -19.67
N ALA A 332 11.68 3.71 -18.46
CA ALA A 332 12.48 3.72 -17.23
C ALA A 332 13.38 2.47 -17.11
N ARG A 333 12.82 1.28 -17.38
CA ARG A 333 13.58 0.02 -17.40
C ARG A 333 14.73 0.03 -18.41
N GLN A 334 14.45 0.50 -19.62
CA GLN A 334 15.46 0.59 -20.68
C GLN A 334 16.60 1.53 -20.29
N GLN A 335 16.28 2.69 -19.71
CA GLN A 335 17.27 3.66 -19.28
C GLN A 335 18.19 3.10 -18.17
N LEU A 336 17.63 2.49 -17.14
CA LEU A 336 18.42 1.93 -16.03
C LEU A 336 19.28 0.74 -16.45
N THR A 337 18.85 -0.05 -17.43
CA THR A 337 19.65 -1.14 -17.99
C THR A 337 20.89 -0.58 -18.70
N LEU A 338 20.70 0.43 -19.56
CA LEU A 338 21.79 1.09 -20.29
C LEU A 338 22.80 1.77 -19.35
N ASP A 339 22.33 2.41 -18.28
CA ASP A 339 23.18 3.06 -17.29
C ASP A 339 24.06 2.02 -16.55
N THR A 340 23.48 0.86 -16.22
CA THR A 340 24.20 -0.24 -15.57
C THR A 340 25.28 -0.83 -16.47
N GLU A 341 24.96 -1.08 -17.75
CA GLU A 341 25.92 -1.57 -18.74
C GLU A 341 27.06 -0.56 -18.96
N THR A 342 26.74 0.74 -19.03
CA THR A 342 27.74 1.80 -19.20
C THR A 342 28.68 1.89 -18.00
N MET A 343 28.17 1.70 -16.78
CA MET A 343 29.01 1.68 -15.57
C MET A 343 29.90 0.43 -15.49
N GLN A 344 29.41 -0.73 -15.94
CA GLN A 344 30.19 -1.97 -16.00
C GLN A 344 31.32 -1.88 -17.04
N ASN A 345 31.06 -1.27 -18.20
CA ASN A 345 32.06 -1.08 -19.26
C ASN A 345 33.13 -0.02 -18.94
N ARG A 346 32.95 0.76 -17.87
CA ARG A 346 33.91 1.77 -17.38
C ARG A 346 34.80 1.28 -16.23
N LYS A 347 34.54 0.09 -15.70
CA LYS A 347 35.38 -0.60 -14.71
C LYS A 347 36.24 -1.65 -15.42
#